data_AF-A0A822APQ7-F1
#
_entry.id   AF-A0A822APQ7-F1
#
_cell.length_a   1.000
_cell.length_b   1.000
_cell.length_c   1.000
_cell.angle_alpha   90.00
_cell.angle_beta   90.00
_cell.angle_gamma   90.00
#
_symmetry.space_group_name_H-M   'P 1'
#
loop_
_entity.id
_entity.type
_entity.pdbx_description
1 polymer ?
#
loop_
_entity_poly.entity_id
_entity_poly.type
_entity_poly.pdbx_seq_one_letter_code
_entity_poly.pdbx_strand_id
1 'polypeptide(L)'
;IELATNAYPYSNCRSDFDVMSRIVTEDSPQLPAHLSFSDNFRSFVNMCLIKNYKQRPKYGELMLQPFFIQSCEQPVDVAGWYKDVTTAAIEKQRR
;
A
#
# COMPACT_ATOMS: atom_id res chain seq x y z
N ILE A 1 -0.53 1.63 -0.80
CA ILE A 1 -0.24 2.23 -2.12
C ILE A 1 1.07 2.99 -2.07
N GLU A 2 1.19 4.02 -1.22
CA GLU A 2 2.41 4.84 -1.09
C GLU A 2 3.71 4.03 -1.01
N LEU A 3 3.80 3.08 -0.08
CA LEU A 3 4.99 2.23 0.07
C LEU A 3 5.28 1.36 -1.16
N ALA A 4 4.23 0.95 -1.89
CA ALA A 4 4.38 0.13 -3.09
C ALA A 4 4.84 0.97 -4.29
N THR A 5 4.40 2.22 -4.38
CA THR A 5 4.69 3.13 -5.50
C THR A 5 5.84 4.11 -5.22
N ASN A 6 6.34 4.14 -3.99
CA ASN A 6 7.27 5.16 -3.47
C ASN A 6 6.77 6.60 -3.70
N ALA A 7 5.46 6.78 -3.75
CA ALA A 7 4.82 8.05 -4.08
C ALA A 7 3.49 8.19 -3.34
N TYR A 8 3.33 9.29 -2.61
CA TYR A 8 2.09 9.60 -1.91
C TYR A 8 0.95 9.83 -2.91
N PRO A 9 -0.21 9.14 -2.79
CA PRO A 9 -1.30 9.23 -3.78
C PRO A 9 -1.87 10.64 -3.98
N TYR A 10 -1.79 11.51 -2.98
CA TYR A 10 -2.32 12.88 -3.02
C TYR A 10 -1.21 13.94 -3.06
N SER A 11 -0.05 13.62 -3.64
CA SER A 11 1.14 14.48 -3.68
C SER A 11 0.96 15.87 -4.30
N ASN A 12 -0.09 16.07 -5.12
CA ASN A 12 -0.39 17.35 -5.78
C ASN A 12 -1.27 18.30 -4.92
N CYS A 13 -1.60 17.94 -3.68
CA CYS A 13 -2.40 18.78 -2.79
C CYS A 13 -1.52 19.78 -2.03
N ARG A 14 -1.98 21.02 -1.87
CA ARG A 14 -1.23 22.10 -1.20
C ARG A 14 -1.56 22.20 0.28
N SER A 15 -2.73 21.72 0.68
CA SER A 15 -3.21 21.74 2.06
C SER A 15 -3.91 20.45 2.43
N ASP A 16 -4.02 20.18 3.74
CA ASP A 16 -4.78 19.04 4.26
C ASP A 16 -6.26 19.11 3.86
N PHE A 17 -6.82 20.33 3.75
CA PHE A 17 -8.19 20.52 3.29
C PHE A 17 -8.38 20.03 1.85
N ASP A 18 -7.41 20.31 0.97
CA ASP A 18 -7.45 19.80 -0.41
C ASP A 18 -7.42 18.27 -0.43
N VAL A 19 -6.59 17.65 0.42
CA VAL A 19 -6.52 16.18 0.54
C VAL A 19 -7.88 15.62 0.96
N MET A 20 -8.49 16.18 2.02
CA MET A 20 -9.80 15.74 2.50
C MET A 20 -10.87 15.89 1.41
N SER A 21 -10.87 17.03 0.70
CA SER A 21 -11.77 17.27 -0.42
C SER A 21 -11.63 16.19 -1.49
N ARG A 22 -10.41 15.84 -1.90
CA ARG A 22 -10.15 14.79 -2.88
C ARG A 22 -10.56 13.40 -2.39
N ILE A 23 -10.29 13.05 -1.13
CA ILE A 23 -10.74 11.77 -0.56
C ILE A 23 -12.26 11.61 -0.66
N VAL A 24 -13.00 12.70 -0.41
CA VAL A 24 -14.46 12.71 -0.47
C VAL A 24 -14.97 12.71 -1.92
N THR A 25 -14.34 13.47 -2.82
CA THR A 25 -14.86 13.73 -4.17
C THR A 25 -14.33 12.80 -5.25
N GLU A 26 -13.03 12.50 -5.25
CA GLU A 26 -12.37 11.69 -6.28
C GLU A 26 -12.48 10.19 -5.98
N ASP A 27 -12.24 9.36 -6.98
CA ASP A 27 -12.17 7.91 -6.80
C ASP A 27 -10.99 7.51 -5.90
N SER A 28 -11.16 6.39 -5.19
CA SER A 28 -10.10 5.87 -4.33
C SER A 28 -8.85 5.55 -5.13
N PRO A 29 -7.65 5.92 -4.64
CA PRO A 29 -6.40 5.63 -5.33
C PRO A 29 -6.25 4.11 -5.51
N GLN A 30 -5.75 3.72 -6.67
CA GLN A 30 -5.53 2.32 -7.03
C GLN A 30 -4.04 2.07 -7.27
N LEU A 31 -3.60 0.82 -7.17
CA LEU A 31 -2.24 0.48 -7.59
C LEU A 31 -2.09 0.70 -9.11
N PRO A 32 -1.04 1.40 -9.58
CA PRO A 32 -0.89 1.69 -10.99
C PRO A 32 -0.82 0.42 -11.85
N ALA A 33 -1.53 0.40 -12.98
CA ALA A 33 -1.57 -0.77 -13.87
C ALA A 33 -0.21 -1.09 -14.51
N HIS A 34 0.66 -0.07 -14.66
CA HIS A 34 1.98 -0.22 -15.28
C HIS A 34 3.01 -0.93 -14.40
N LEU A 35 2.76 -1.06 -13.09
CA LEU A 35 3.65 -1.78 -12.17
C LEU A 35 3.20 -3.23 -12.04
N SER A 36 4.14 -4.17 -12.08
CA SER A 36 3.85 -5.61 -12.05
C SER A 36 3.53 -6.12 -10.64
N PHE A 37 2.47 -5.60 -10.03
CA PHE A 37 1.89 -6.12 -8.78
C PHE A 37 0.97 -7.31 -9.05
N SER A 38 0.95 -8.27 -8.12
CA SER A 38 0.04 -9.42 -8.19
C SER A 38 -1.43 -8.99 -8.09
N ASP A 39 -2.30 -9.72 -8.77
CA ASP A 39 -3.75 -9.45 -8.76
C ASP A 39 -4.35 -9.59 -7.35
N ASN A 40 -3.81 -10.53 -6.55
CA ASN A 40 -4.18 -10.68 -5.14
C ASN A 40 -3.87 -9.41 -4.34
N PHE A 41 -2.69 -8.81 -4.55
CA PHE A 41 -2.33 -7.56 -3.88
C PHE A 41 -3.20 -6.38 -4.33
N ARG A 42 -3.47 -6.28 -5.63
CA ARG A 42 -4.38 -5.28 -6.20
C ARG A 42 -5.78 -5.38 -5.60
N SER A 43 -6.36 -6.58 -5.61
CA SER A 43 -7.68 -6.86 -5.03
C SER A 43 -7.72 -6.48 -3.54
N PHE A 44 -6.72 -6.91 -2.77
CA PHE A 44 -6.63 -6.61 -1.33
C PHE A 44 -6.57 -5.10 -1.04
N VAL A 45 -5.76 -4.35 -1.78
CA VAL A 45 -5.68 -2.89 -1.64
C VAL A 45 -7.00 -2.23 -2.00
N ASN A 46 -7.66 -2.70 -3.07
CA ASN A 46 -8.94 -2.15 -3.51
C ASN A 46 -10.04 -2.37 -2.46
N MET A 47 -10.07 -3.54 -1.82
CA MET A 47 -10.98 -3.82 -0.71
C MET A 47 -10.77 -2.87 0.47
N CYS A 48 -9.52 -2.60 0.84
CA CYS A 48 -9.19 -1.66 1.92
C CYS A 48 -9.65 -0.22 1.62
N LEU A 49 -9.71 0.15 0.34
CA LEU A 49 -10.00 1.52 -0.11
C LEU A 49 -11.43 1.70 -0.62
N ILE A 50 -12.35 0.78 -0.34
CA ILE A 50 -13.78 0.96 -0.66
C ILE A 50 -14.31 2.19 0.09
N LYS A 51 -14.80 3.22 -0.64
CA LYS A 51 -15.28 4.49 -0.04
C LYS A 51 -16.50 4.28 0.85
N ASN A 52 -17.44 3.46 0.41
CA ASN A 52 -18.62 3.13 1.20
C ASN A 52 -18.24 2.25 2.40
N TYR A 53 -18.20 2.85 3.59
CA TYR A 53 -17.81 2.15 4.82
C TYR A 53 -18.67 0.92 5.12
N LYS A 54 -19.93 0.86 4.67
CA LYS A 54 -20.81 -0.30 4.88
C LYS A 54 -20.42 -1.50 4.02
N GLN A 55 -19.78 -1.26 2.88
CA GLN A 55 -19.29 -2.29 1.96
C GLN A 55 -17.81 -2.62 2.20
N ARG A 56 -17.10 -1.80 2.98
CA ARG A 56 -15.68 -2.03 3.27
C ARG A 56 -15.54 -3.24 4.22
N PRO A 57 -14.82 -4.29 3.81
CA PRO A 57 -14.68 -5.49 4.63
C PRO A 57 -13.95 -5.19 5.94
N LYS A 58 -14.32 -5.94 6.98
CA LYS A 58 -13.64 -5.88 8.29
C LYS A 58 -12.43 -6.82 8.32
N TYR A 59 -11.65 -6.76 9.39
CA TYR A 59 -10.45 -7.59 9.55
C TYR A 59 -10.68 -9.08 9.33
N GLY A 60 -11.79 -9.63 9.83
CA GLY A 60 -12.12 -11.05 9.62
C GLY A 60 -12.22 -11.44 8.15
N GLU A 61 -12.80 -10.57 7.32
CA GLU A 61 -12.94 -10.80 5.87
C GLU A 61 -11.63 -10.52 5.11
N LEU A 62 -10.84 -9.53 5.57
CA LEU A 62 -9.53 -9.21 5.01
C LEU A 62 -8.52 -10.34 5.24
N MET A 63 -8.54 -10.99 6.40
CA MET A 63 -7.66 -12.11 6.72
C MET A 63 -7.95 -13.35 5.87
N LEU A 64 -9.16 -13.49 5.32
CA LEU A 64 -9.52 -14.57 4.40
C LEU A 64 -9.06 -14.31 2.96
N GLN A 65 -8.53 -13.11 2.66
CA GLN A 65 -8.10 -12.80 1.31
C GLN A 65 -6.85 -13.58 0.94
N PRO A 66 -6.73 -14.04 -0.33
CA PRO A 66 -5.57 -14.81 -0.79
C PRO A 66 -4.23 -14.12 -0.53
N PHE A 67 -4.18 -12.78 -0.66
CA PHE A 67 -2.98 -12.00 -0.37
C PHE A 67 -2.50 -12.16 1.08
N PHE A 68 -3.42 -12.12 2.05
CA PHE A 68 -3.09 -12.23 3.46
C PHE A 68 -2.58 -13.65 3.79
N ILE A 69 -3.33 -14.67 3.37
CA ILE A 69 -2.98 -16.07 3.61
C ILE A 69 -1.61 -16.40 3.02
N GLN A 70 -1.38 -16.02 1.75
CA GLN A 70 -0.08 -16.21 1.10
C GLN A 70 1.04 -15.52 1.88
N SER A 71 0.81 -14.29 2.35
CA SER A 71 1.82 -13.56 3.12
C SER A 71 2.16 -14.22 4.47
N CYS A 72 1.24 -14.99 5.05
CA CYS A 72 1.49 -15.75 6.27
C CYS A 72 2.25 -17.07 6.02
N GLU A 73 2.02 -17.71 4.87
CA GLU A 73 2.63 -18.99 4.53
C GLU A 73 4.00 -18.84 3.86
N GLN A 74 4.22 -17.74 3.14
CA GLN A 74 5.47 -17.50 2.42
C GLN A 74 6.60 -17.14 3.39
N PRO A 75 7.71 -17.91 3.43
CA PRO A 75 8.86 -17.55 4.23
C PRO A 75 9.58 -16.37 3.58
N VAL A 76 9.37 -15.16 4.13
CA VAL A 76 10.04 -13.94 3.70
C VAL A 76 10.98 -13.47 4.79
N ASP A 77 12.28 -13.41 4.49
CA ASP A 77 13.29 -12.88 5.42
C ASP A 77 13.29 -11.34 5.43
N VAL A 78 12.36 -10.78 6.20
CA VAL A 78 12.26 -9.33 6.40
C VAL A 78 13.47 -8.79 7.18
N ALA A 79 14.05 -9.58 8.09
CA ALA A 79 15.15 -9.15 8.93
C ALA A 79 16.45 -8.98 8.12
N GLY A 80 16.76 -9.94 7.25
CA GLY A 80 17.88 -9.86 6.31
C GLY A 80 17.73 -8.66 5.37
N TRP A 81 16.57 -8.53 4.72
CA TRP A 81 16.28 -7.40 3.84
C TRP A 81 16.44 -6.04 4.56
N TYR A 82 15.93 -5.91 5.78
CA TYR A 82 16.03 -4.67 6.55
C TYR A 82 17.47 -4.30 6.88
N LYS A 83 18.29 -5.30 7.26
CA LYS A 83 19.73 -5.10 7.51
C LYS A 83 20.42 -4.56 6.27
N ASP A 84 20.19 -5.17 5.12
CA ASP A 84 20.84 -4.78 3.86
C ASP A 84 20.45 -3.36 3.43
N VAL A 85 19.15 -3.03 3.50
CA VAL A 85 18.65 -1.70 3.18
C VAL A 85 19.22 -0.64 4.12
N THR A 86 19.31 -0.94 5.42
CA THR A 86 19.85 0.01 6.41
C THR A 86 21.34 0.23 6.22
N THR A 87 22.12 -0.82 5.95
CA THR A 87 23.55 -0.68 5.65
C THR A 87 23.78 0.16 4.39
N ALA A 88 23.04 -0.11 3.31
CA ALA A 88 23.12 0.69 2.08
C ALA A 88 22.73 2.16 2.31
N ALA A 89 21.71 2.42 3.13
CA ALA A 89 21.31 3.79 3.48
C ALA A 89 22.40 4.54 4.26
N ILE A 90 23.04 3.88 5.23
CA ILE A 90 24.14 4.45 6.02
C ILE A 90 25.34 4.79 5.12
N GLU A 91 25.68 3.92 4.16
CA GLU A 91 26.76 4.17 3.21
C GLU A 91 26.47 5.34 2.28
N LYS A 92 25.21 5.49 1.84
CA LYS A 92 24.78 6.61 1.01
C LYS A 92 24.80 7.95 1.74
N GLN A 93 24.57 7.95 3.06
CA GLN A 93 24.64 9.15 3.90
C GLN A 93 26.09 9.62 4.18
N ARG A 94 27.07 8.72 4.03
CA ARG A 94 28.51 8.99 4.27
C ARG A 94 29.25 9.50 3.05
N ARG A 95 28.65 9.43 1.87
CA ARG A 95 29.17 10.01 0.62
C ARG A 95 28.56 11.38 0.41
#